data_AF-A0A351JZQ1-F1
#
_entry.id   AF-A0A351JZQ1-F1
#
_cell.length_a   1.000
_cell.length_b   1.000
_cell.length_c   1.000
_cell.angle_alpha   90.00
_cell.angle_beta   90.00
_cell.angle_gamma   90.00
#
_symmetry.space_group_name_H-M   'P 1'
#
loop_
_entity.id
_entity.type
_entity.pdbx_description
1 polymer ?
#
loop_
_entity_poly.entity_id
_entity_poly.type
_entity_poly.pdbx_seq_one_letter_code
_entity_poly.pdbx_strand_id
1 'polypeptide(L)'
;MRRLLLRILPQSVNETLEAKLNRFVKVITPVVSFLNLDPRIKVVILCLIVGFGAGIGIGHAIEASQIRALSSQIAKQGELISVLSSEAEQREEHVSTLNSETRRLTAETARLALDIAEKQASYDLLLAKHDSTLGKLETLQASFTSLSQEYQTLREDYEALEEASNGVTVEELSRLREQVSLLERQNGLLHIQVAQLTDQLTPAPRHAVVGREIWGKPEFRSTAWAGRDYELQTKIEEIARTYHRTHTFIEGETDCNDMAVSLWNMLLTENIKSVIVVGNLEMVGETFEESNHAWLYVFNAQGKVIYLEPTTGEVFYGRLPDGSTNPQAIPYREGFIYVRPSDLRRDLKGLW
;
A
#
# COMPACT_ATOMS: atom_id res chain seq x y z
N MET A 1 66.84 98.95 -36.57
CA MET A 1 67.93 99.63 -35.81
C MET A 1 69.21 99.88 -36.61
N ARG A 2 69.66 98.97 -37.49
CA ARG A 2 70.92 99.10 -38.26
C ARG A 2 71.06 100.36 -39.15
N ARG A 3 69.95 100.94 -39.62
CA ARG A 3 69.95 102.16 -40.45
C ARG A 3 69.89 103.48 -39.65
N LEU A 4 69.64 103.43 -38.33
CA LEU A 4 69.49 104.64 -37.50
C LEU A 4 70.80 105.10 -36.83
N LEU A 5 71.76 104.18 -36.63
CA LEU A 5 73.03 104.46 -35.95
C LEU A 5 74.14 105.00 -36.87
N LEU A 6 73.96 104.93 -38.20
CA LEU A 6 74.98 105.27 -39.20
C LEU A 6 74.95 106.75 -39.66
N ARG A 7 74.16 107.63 -39.03
CA ARG A 7 73.92 109.00 -39.53
C ARG A 7 74.53 110.14 -38.70
N ILE A 8 75.23 109.86 -37.59
CA ILE A 8 75.63 110.88 -36.60
C ILE A 8 77.14 110.91 -36.31
N LEU A 9 77.97 110.10 -37.00
CA LEU A 9 79.41 110.03 -36.72
C LEU A 9 80.25 110.35 -37.98
N PRO A 10 81.40 111.05 -37.85
CA PRO A 10 82.32 111.31 -38.95
C PRO A 10 82.74 110.01 -39.65
N GLN A 11 82.86 110.06 -40.98
CA GLN A 11 83.12 108.90 -41.84
C GLN A 11 84.38 108.10 -41.46
N SER A 12 85.37 108.72 -40.79
CA SER A 12 86.58 108.08 -40.29
C SER A 12 86.42 107.25 -39.00
N VAL A 13 85.33 107.40 -38.26
CA VAL A 13 85.02 106.61 -37.03
C VAL A 13 84.21 105.35 -37.39
N ASN A 14 83.54 105.35 -38.53
CA ASN A 14 82.55 104.33 -38.91
C ASN A 14 83.19 102.98 -39.30
N GLU A 15 84.29 103.01 -40.05
CA GLU A 15 84.98 101.79 -40.50
C GLU A 15 85.69 101.06 -39.34
N THR A 16 86.19 101.81 -38.36
CA THR A 16 86.85 101.24 -37.16
C THR A 16 85.85 100.62 -36.19
N LEU A 17 84.62 101.17 -36.10
CA LEU A 17 83.54 100.64 -35.27
C LEU A 17 82.89 99.40 -35.90
N GLU A 18 82.66 99.40 -37.22
CA GLU A 18 82.10 98.25 -37.94
C GLU A 18 83.02 97.03 -37.92
N ALA A 19 84.34 97.24 -38.05
CA ALA A 19 85.32 96.15 -37.96
C ALA A 19 85.34 95.51 -36.56
N LYS A 20 85.22 96.30 -35.49
CA LYS A 20 85.16 95.80 -34.10
C LYS A 20 83.82 95.13 -33.79
N LEU A 21 82.70 95.67 -34.25
CA LEU A 21 81.37 95.11 -34.05
C LEU A 21 81.20 93.77 -34.78
N ASN A 22 81.68 93.65 -36.02
CA ASN A 22 81.64 92.39 -36.78
C ASN A 22 82.56 91.33 -36.17
N ARG A 23 83.69 91.72 -35.58
CA ARG A 23 84.58 90.79 -34.86
C ARG A 23 83.94 90.28 -33.56
N PHE A 24 83.24 91.15 -32.82
CA PHE A 24 82.55 90.80 -31.57
C PHE A 24 81.33 89.88 -31.81
N VAL A 25 80.53 90.16 -32.84
CA VAL A 25 79.38 89.33 -33.24
C VAL A 25 79.85 87.93 -33.68
N LYS A 26 80.96 87.81 -34.42
CA LYS A 26 81.53 86.50 -34.80
C LYS A 26 81.97 85.65 -33.60
N VAL A 27 82.37 86.26 -32.48
CA VAL A 27 82.83 85.55 -31.28
C VAL A 27 81.67 85.07 -30.40
N ILE A 28 80.57 85.82 -30.34
CA ILE A 28 79.46 85.52 -29.40
C ILE A 28 78.38 84.61 -30.02
N THR A 29 78.20 84.66 -31.33
CA THR A 29 77.15 83.88 -32.03
C THR A 29 77.20 82.36 -31.73
N PRO A 30 78.38 81.69 -31.66
CA PRO A 30 78.44 80.26 -31.35
C PRO A 30 78.04 79.91 -29.90
N VAL A 31 78.23 80.84 -28.97
CA VAL A 31 78.00 80.61 -27.52
C VAL A 31 76.50 80.64 -27.19
N VAL A 32 75.73 81.50 -27.86
CA VAL A 32 74.29 81.67 -27.61
C VAL A 32 73.45 80.57 -28.31
N SER A 33 73.96 79.95 -29.37
CA SER A 33 73.30 78.85 -30.07
C SER A 33 73.36 77.50 -29.32
N PHE A 34 74.19 77.37 -28.27
CA PHE A 34 74.35 76.13 -27.51
C PHE A 34 73.31 75.95 -26.39
N LEU A 35 72.55 77.00 -26.06
CA LEU A 35 71.53 76.96 -25.00
C LEU A 35 70.15 76.75 -25.62
N ASN A 36 69.48 75.64 -25.26
CA ASN A 36 68.14 75.28 -25.75
C ASN A 36 67.03 76.06 -25.00
N LEU A 37 67.16 77.39 -24.99
CA LEU A 37 66.25 78.33 -24.33
C LEU A 37 65.21 78.89 -25.29
N ASP A 38 64.05 79.27 -24.73
CA ASP A 38 62.97 79.96 -25.43
C ASP A 38 63.50 81.19 -26.19
N PRO A 39 63.07 81.43 -27.45
CA PRO A 39 63.53 82.56 -28.26
C PRO A 39 63.34 83.94 -27.60
N ARG A 40 62.35 84.11 -26.72
CA ARG A 40 62.16 85.36 -25.95
C ARG A 40 63.24 85.54 -24.88
N ILE A 41 63.67 84.45 -24.24
CA ILE A 41 64.76 84.44 -23.25
C ILE A 41 66.11 84.69 -23.94
N LYS A 42 66.32 84.12 -25.14
CA LYS A 42 67.51 84.37 -25.97
C LYS A 42 67.69 85.86 -26.31
N VAL A 43 66.59 86.56 -26.62
CA VAL A 43 66.60 88.01 -26.89
C VAL A 43 66.97 88.81 -25.65
N VAL A 44 66.47 88.44 -24.46
CA VAL A 44 66.81 89.11 -23.20
C VAL A 44 68.29 88.92 -22.84
N ILE A 45 68.83 87.71 -23.00
CA ILE A 45 70.26 87.42 -22.75
C ILE A 45 71.15 88.19 -23.73
N LEU A 46 70.78 88.27 -25.02
CA LEU A 46 71.52 89.04 -26.00
C LEU A 46 71.50 90.54 -25.68
N CYS A 47 70.36 91.08 -25.25
CA CYS A 47 70.24 92.47 -24.81
C CYS A 47 71.05 92.76 -23.54
N LEU A 48 71.16 91.82 -22.60
CA LEU A 48 72.00 91.95 -21.42
C LEU A 48 73.49 91.91 -21.75
N ILE A 49 73.93 91.02 -22.66
CA ILE A 49 75.33 90.93 -23.10
C ILE A 49 75.74 92.16 -23.91
N VAL A 50 74.87 92.66 -24.79
CA VAL A 50 75.11 93.90 -25.55
C VAL A 50 75.03 95.14 -24.64
N GLY A 51 74.13 95.15 -23.66
CA GLY A 51 74.02 96.20 -22.65
C GLY A 51 75.24 96.28 -21.73
N PHE A 52 75.81 95.14 -21.32
CA PHE A 52 77.05 95.09 -20.52
C PHE A 52 78.31 95.30 -21.37
N GLY A 53 78.33 94.85 -22.63
CA GLY A 53 79.50 94.95 -23.52
C GLY A 53 79.76 96.34 -24.11
N ALA A 54 78.77 97.24 -24.11
CA ALA A 54 78.93 98.64 -24.55
C ALA A 54 79.19 99.63 -23.39
N GLY A 55 79.32 99.14 -22.16
CA GLY A 55 79.43 99.94 -20.93
C GLY A 55 80.81 99.94 -20.26
N ILE A 56 81.90 100.00 -21.02
CA ILE A 56 83.24 100.31 -20.46
C ILE A 56 83.76 101.57 -21.15
N GLY A 57 83.56 102.72 -20.52
CA GLY A 57 84.09 103.97 -21.07
C GLY A 57 83.48 105.29 -20.62
N ILE A 58 82.69 105.34 -19.54
CA ILE A 58 82.44 106.60 -18.82
C ILE A 58 82.43 106.26 -17.33
N GLY A 59 83.56 106.52 -16.67
CA GLY A 59 83.58 106.60 -15.22
C GLY A 59 82.73 107.78 -14.77
N HIS A 60 81.97 107.59 -13.71
CA HIS A 60 81.94 108.42 -12.50
C HIS A 60 80.84 107.82 -11.61
N ALA A 61 81.25 107.21 -10.49
CA ALA A 61 80.39 106.84 -9.37
C ALA A 61 79.11 106.04 -9.71
N ILE A 62 79.26 104.79 -10.17
CA ILE A 62 78.36 103.77 -9.60
C ILE A 62 78.87 103.62 -8.17
N GLU A 63 78.22 104.33 -7.23
CA GLU A 63 78.55 104.20 -5.82
C GLU A 63 78.62 102.69 -5.50
N ALA A 64 79.66 102.26 -4.79
CA ALA A 64 79.76 100.90 -4.29
C ALA A 64 78.52 100.49 -3.46
N SER A 65 77.64 101.43 -3.11
CA SER A 65 76.30 101.23 -2.56
C SER A 65 75.34 100.54 -3.55
N GLN A 66 75.31 100.92 -4.84
CA GLN A 66 74.36 100.38 -5.83
C GLN A 66 74.69 98.94 -6.25
N ILE A 67 75.97 98.61 -6.45
CA ILE A 67 76.40 97.23 -6.74
C ILE A 67 76.20 96.32 -5.53
N ARG A 68 76.45 96.82 -4.30
CA ARG A 68 76.14 96.08 -3.07
C ARG A 68 74.63 95.89 -2.89
N ALA A 69 73.82 96.89 -3.23
CA ALA A 69 72.36 96.80 -3.18
C ALA A 69 71.81 95.77 -4.19
N LEU A 70 72.31 95.78 -5.43
CA LEU A 70 71.95 94.78 -6.45
C LEU A 70 72.41 93.37 -6.07
N SER A 71 73.63 93.22 -5.54
CA SER A 71 74.13 91.91 -5.09
C SER A 71 73.32 91.37 -3.90
N SER A 72 72.90 92.25 -2.99
CA SER A 72 71.99 91.92 -1.88
C SER A 72 70.60 91.51 -2.39
N GLN A 73 70.05 92.21 -3.39
CA GLN A 73 68.79 91.81 -4.03
C GLN A 73 68.89 90.46 -4.74
N ILE A 74 69.99 90.18 -5.44
CA ILE A 74 70.23 88.89 -6.10
C ILE A 74 70.34 87.77 -5.06
N ALA A 75 71.04 87.99 -3.94
CA ALA A 75 71.11 87.04 -2.85
C ALA A 75 69.72 86.75 -2.24
N LYS A 76 68.93 87.81 -1.98
CA LYS A 76 67.56 87.69 -1.47
C LYS A 76 66.63 86.98 -2.45
N GLN A 77 66.80 87.21 -3.76
CA GLN A 77 66.05 86.49 -4.78
C GLN A 77 66.48 85.03 -4.90
N GLY A 78 67.78 84.72 -4.74
CA GLY A 78 68.29 83.35 -4.71
C GLY A 78 67.75 82.56 -3.52
N GLU A 79 67.69 83.18 -2.34
CA GLU A 79 67.06 82.61 -1.14
C GLU A 79 65.56 82.37 -1.37
N LEU A 80 64.83 83.34 -1.94
CA LEU A 80 63.42 83.18 -2.29
C LEU A 80 63.19 82.05 -3.29
N ILE A 81 64.04 81.93 -4.32
CA ILE A 81 63.95 80.84 -5.31
C ILE A 81 64.20 79.48 -4.63
N SER A 82 65.16 79.39 -3.72
CA SER A 82 65.43 78.16 -2.96
C SER A 82 64.24 77.75 -2.10
N VAL A 83 63.61 78.70 -1.41
CA VAL A 83 62.41 78.45 -0.59
C VAL A 83 61.25 77.99 -1.49
N LEU A 84 60.98 78.70 -2.58
CA LEU A 84 59.91 78.34 -3.52
C LEU A 84 60.15 76.97 -4.18
N SER A 85 61.40 76.61 -4.47
CA SER A 85 61.74 75.28 -5.01
C SER A 85 61.45 74.18 -4.00
N SER A 86 61.85 74.37 -2.74
CA SER A 86 61.57 73.41 -1.66
C SER A 86 60.07 73.28 -1.39
N GLU A 87 59.32 74.39 -1.41
CA GLU A 87 57.85 74.36 -1.30
C GLU A 87 57.20 73.66 -2.50
N ALA A 88 57.72 73.82 -3.71
CA ALA A 88 57.23 73.14 -4.90
C ALA A 88 57.44 71.63 -4.82
N GLU A 89 58.62 71.18 -4.39
CA GLU A 89 58.93 69.76 -4.16
C GLU A 89 58.01 69.15 -3.08
N GLN A 90 57.81 69.84 -1.97
CA GLN A 90 56.92 69.37 -0.90
C GLN A 90 55.46 69.27 -1.39
N ARG A 91 55.01 70.22 -2.21
CA ARG A 91 53.67 70.17 -2.82
C ARG A 91 53.54 69.02 -3.81
N GLU A 92 54.57 68.73 -4.60
CA GLU A 92 54.56 67.60 -5.54
C GLU A 92 54.48 66.26 -4.80
N GLU A 93 55.21 66.10 -3.70
CA GLU A 93 55.12 64.92 -2.83
C GLU A 93 53.71 64.78 -2.21
N HIS A 94 53.13 65.90 -1.73
CA HIS A 94 51.79 65.90 -1.18
C HIS A 94 50.73 65.52 -2.23
N VAL A 95 50.84 66.05 -3.46
CA VAL A 95 49.97 65.68 -4.60
C VAL A 95 50.12 64.20 -4.95
N SER A 96 51.33 63.66 -4.94
CA SER A 96 51.57 62.23 -5.17
C SER A 96 50.88 61.36 -4.11
N THR A 97 50.99 61.76 -2.84
CA THR A 97 50.34 61.09 -1.71
C THR A 97 48.82 61.12 -1.84
N LEU A 98 48.23 62.30 -2.08
CA LEU A 98 46.78 62.45 -2.27
C LEU A 98 46.26 61.65 -3.47
N ASN A 99 47.04 61.58 -4.56
CA ASN A 99 46.68 60.77 -5.73
C ASN A 99 46.67 59.28 -5.39
N SER A 100 47.64 58.80 -4.60
CA SER A 100 47.68 57.41 -4.16
C SER A 100 46.48 57.07 -3.26
N GLU A 101 46.11 57.98 -2.36
CA GLU A 101 44.96 57.82 -1.47
C GLU A 101 43.63 57.85 -2.24
N THR A 102 43.50 58.76 -3.21
CA THR A 102 42.32 58.83 -4.09
C THR A 102 42.14 57.52 -4.87
N ARG A 103 43.22 56.93 -5.39
CA ARG A 103 43.18 55.62 -6.06
C ARG A 103 42.77 54.50 -5.10
N ARG A 104 43.32 54.49 -3.88
CA ARG A 104 42.97 53.51 -2.84
C ARG A 104 41.49 53.58 -2.50
N LEU A 105 40.98 54.78 -2.20
CA LEU A 105 39.57 55.00 -1.88
C LEU A 105 38.65 54.64 -3.07
N THR A 106 39.06 54.95 -4.30
CA THR A 106 38.30 54.56 -5.51
C THR A 106 38.20 53.04 -5.66
N ALA A 107 39.29 52.31 -5.39
CA ALA A 107 39.27 50.86 -5.41
C ALA A 107 38.39 50.28 -4.28
N GLU A 108 38.43 50.91 -3.10
CA GLU A 108 37.62 50.53 -1.94
C GLU A 108 36.12 50.75 -2.19
N THR A 109 35.73 51.90 -2.76
CA THR A 109 34.33 52.18 -3.12
C THR A 109 33.82 51.23 -4.21
N ALA A 110 34.65 50.89 -5.21
CA ALA A 110 34.28 49.90 -6.22
C ALA A 110 34.07 48.51 -5.60
N ARG A 111 34.92 48.10 -4.65
CA ARG A 111 34.77 46.82 -3.94
C ARG A 111 33.50 46.80 -3.09
N LEU A 112 33.20 47.87 -2.36
CA LEU A 112 31.98 47.96 -1.55
C LEU A 112 30.72 47.96 -2.43
N ALA A 113 30.75 48.62 -3.59
CA ALA A 113 29.63 48.57 -4.54
C ALA A 113 29.35 47.14 -5.04
N LEU A 114 30.40 46.33 -5.29
CA LEU A 114 30.24 44.92 -5.65
C LEU A 114 29.66 44.09 -4.51
N ASP A 115 30.15 44.28 -3.27
CA ASP A 115 29.61 43.57 -2.10
C ASP A 115 28.14 43.93 -1.85
N ILE A 116 27.76 45.20 -1.95
CA ILE A 116 26.36 45.64 -1.86
C ILE A 116 25.49 44.96 -2.93
N ALA A 117 25.97 44.89 -4.18
CA ALA A 117 25.24 44.21 -5.25
C ALA A 117 25.07 42.71 -4.98
N GLU A 118 26.10 42.04 -4.47
CA GLU A 118 26.05 40.61 -4.09
C GLU A 118 25.06 40.37 -2.94
N LYS A 119 25.08 41.22 -1.91
CA LYS A 119 24.14 41.15 -0.79
C LYS A 119 22.71 41.42 -1.24
N GLN A 120 22.49 42.37 -2.14
CA GLN A 120 21.16 42.63 -2.71
C GLN A 120 20.63 41.41 -3.46
N ALA A 121 21.45 40.81 -4.34
CA ALA A 121 21.06 39.59 -5.06
C ALA A 121 20.76 38.42 -4.10
N SER A 122 21.52 38.29 -3.01
CA SER A 122 21.28 37.29 -1.97
C SER A 122 19.98 37.54 -1.22
N TYR A 123 19.65 38.79 -0.92
CA TYR A 123 18.41 39.20 -0.28
C TYR A 123 17.19 38.90 -1.18
N ASP A 124 17.26 39.26 -2.45
CA ASP A 124 16.19 39.02 -3.42
C ASP A 124 15.91 37.51 -3.58
N LEU A 125 16.96 36.69 -3.60
CA LEU A 125 16.82 35.22 -3.62
C LEU A 125 16.16 34.68 -2.35
N LEU A 126 16.51 35.24 -1.18
CA LEU A 126 15.93 34.82 0.09
C LEU A 126 14.43 35.19 0.17
N LEU A 127 14.07 36.38 -0.32
CA LEU A 127 12.69 36.84 -0.41
C LEU A 127 11.86 35.89 -1.31
N ALA A 128 12.37 35.55 -2.49
CA ALA A 128 11.70 34.62 -3.40
C ALA A 128 11.50 33.22 -2.78
N LYS A 129 12.49 32.73 -2.01
CA LYS A 129 12.38 31.46 -1.27
C LYS A 129 11.35 31.54 -0.15
N HIS A 130 11.30 32.66 0.57
CA HIS A 130 10.31 32.91 1.60
C HIS A 130 8.89 32.85 1.02
N ASP A 131 8.62 33.59 -0.05
CA ASP A 131 7.30 33.65 -0.67
C ASP A 131 6.88 32.29 -1.25
N SER A 132 7.81 31.55 -1.84
CA SER A 132 7.57 30.18 -2.28
C SER A 132 7.23 29.24 -1.12
N THR A 133 7.88 29.40 0.03
CA THR A 133 7.61 28.59 1.22
C THR A 133 6.26 28.95 1.84
N LEU A 134 5.92 30.23 1.87
CA LEU A 134 4.63 30.72 2.34
C LEU A 134 3.49 30.12 1.51
N GLY A 135 3.59 30.15 0.17
CA GLY A 135 2.57 29.54 -0.70
C GLY A 135 2.42 28.03 -0.51
N LYS A 136 3.52 27.31 -0.23
CA LYS A 136 3.46 25.88 0.12
C LYS A 136 2.75 25.65 1.46
N LEU A 137 2.97 26.52 2.44
CA LEU A 137 2.31 26.43 3.75
C LEU A 137 0.80 26.66 3.61
N GLU A 138 0.38 27.67 2.84
CA GLU A 138 -1.03 27.94 2.55
C GLU A 138 -1.70 26.75 1.86
N THR A 139 -1.03 26.15 0.87
CA THR A 139 -1.52 24.95 0.19
C THR A 139 -1.69 23.78 1.16
N LEU A 140 -0.70 23.55 2.03
CA LEU A 140 -0.74 22.48 3.02
C LEU A 140 -1.88 22.69 4.04
N GLN A 141 -2.09 23.94 4.47
CA GLN A 141 -3.19 24.30 5.36
C GLN A 141 -4.57 24.06 4.72
N ALA A 142 -4.71 24.37 3.42
CA ALA A 142 -5.92 24.07 2.67
C ALA A 142 -6.16 22.55 2.57
N SER A 143 -5.12 21.77 2.26
CA SER A 143 -5.21 20.31 2.23
C SER A 143 -5.58 19.71 3.59
N PHE A 144 -5.02 20.22 4.69
CA PHE A 144 -5.36 19.77 6.04
C PHE A 144 -6.83 20.05 6.39
N THR A 145 -7.34 21.24 6.02
CA THR A 145 -8.75 21.59 6.20
C THR A 145 -9.67 20.63 5.43
N SER A 146 -9.35 20.34 4.16
CA SER A 146 -10.11 19.39 3.33
C SER A 146 -10.12 17.99 3.95
N LEU A 147 -8.95 17.49 4.36
CA LEU A 147 -8.81 16.16 4.96
C LEU A 147 -9.58 16.05 6.28
N SER A 148 -9.58 17.11 7.09
CA SER A 148 -10.36 17.15 8.33
C SER A 148 -11.87 17.08 8.06
N GLN A 149 -12.34 17.69 6.97
CA GLN A 149 -13.75 17.63 6.58
C GLN A 149 -14.12 16.23 6.07
N GLU A 150 -13.28 15.64 5.21
CA GLU A 150 -13.46 14.26 4.72
C GLU A 150 -13.51 13.25 5.87
N TYR A 151 -12.64 13.39 6.87
CA TYR A 151 -12.64 12.55 8.06
C TYR A 151 -13.96 12.68 8.85
N GLN A 152 -14.48 13.90 8.98
CA GLN A 152 -15.74 14.12 9.70
C GLN A 152 -16.92 13.48 8.98
N THR A 153 -17.01 13.61 7.66
CA THR A 153 -18.03 12.92 6.85
C THR A 153 -17.91 11.40 6.97
N LEU A 154 -16.69 10.85 6.87
CA LEU A 154 -16.48 9.41 6.98
C LEU A 154 -16.90 8.87 8.36
N ARG A 155 -16.68 9.65 9.42
CA ARG A 155 -17.12 9.31 10.77
C ARG A 155 -18.64 9.26 10.88
N GLU A 156 -19.33 10.25 10.33
CA GLU A 156 -20.80 10.31 10.31
C GLU A 156 -21.39 9.13 9.52
N ASP A 157 -20.79 8.79 8.37
CA ASP A 157 -21.18 7.63 7.58
C ASP A 157 -20.99 6.31 8.35
N TYR A 158 -19.89 6.19 9.11
CA TYR A 158 -19.63 5.02 9.95
C TYR A 158 -20.67 4.88 11.06
N GLU A 159 -20.98 5.97 11.78
CA GLU A 159 -21.99 5.97 12.85
C GLU A 159 -23.38 5.60 12.29
N ALA A 160 -23.75 6.11 11.13
CA ALA A 160 -25.00 5.75 10.45
C ALA A 160 -25.05 4.28 10.02
N LEU A 161 -23.94 3.73 9.53
CA LEU A 161 -23.85 2.33 9.15
C LEU A 161 -23.92 1.40 10.36
N GLU A 162 -23.28 1.77 11.47
CA GLU A 162 -23.33 1.04 12.73
C GLU A 162 -24.77 0.99 13.28
N GLU A 163 -25.49 2.12 13.26
CA GLU A 163 -26.90 2.18 13.65
C GLU A 163 -27.79 1.31 12.75
N ALA A 164 -27.64 1.40 11.43
CA ALA A 164 -28.41 0.61 10.48
C ALA A 164 -28.14 -0.91 10.63
N SER A 165 -26.87 -1.30 10.82
CA SER A 165 -26.49 -2.69 11.04
C SER A 165 -27.09 -3.24 12.33
N ASN A 166 -27.02 -2.49 13.43
CA ASN A 166 -27.58 -2.91 14.71
C ASN A 166 -29.12 -2.97 14.70
N GLY A 167 -29.78 -2.01 14.05
CA GLY A 167 -31.25 -1.99 13.95
C GLY A 167 -31.81 -3.14 13.10
N VAL A 168 -31.30 -3.30 11.88
CA VAL A 168 -31.80 -4.32 10.95
C VAL A 168 -31.55 -5.73 11.47
N THR A 169 -30.36 -6.00 12.03
CA THR A 169 -30.02 -7.35 12.49
C THR A 169 -30.86 -7.78 13.69
N VAL A 170 -31.11 -6.90 14.66
CA VAL A 170 -31.82 -7.27 15.89
C VAL A 170 -33.31 -7.48 15.65
N GLU A 171 -33.97 -6.58 14.91
CA GLU A 171 -35.41 -6.67 14.65
C GLU A 171 -35.73 -7.82 13.71
N GLU A 172 -34.97 -7.99 12.64
CA GLU A 172 -35.20 -9.06 11.66
C GLU A 172 -34.90 -10.45 12.27
N LEU A 173 -33.82 -10.59 13.06
CA LEU A 173 -33.55 -11.84 13.77
C LEU A 173 -34.62 -12.16 14.81
N SER A 174 -35.12 -11.16 15.54
CA SER A 174 -36.21 -11.36 16.52
C SER A 174 -37.48 -11.84 15.84
N ARG A 175 -37.87 -11.20 14.73
CA ARG A 175 -39.04 -11.59 13.94
C ARG A 175 -38.89 -13.00 13.34
N LEU A 176 -37.73 -13.32 12.77
CA LEU A 176 -37.46 -14.65 12.22
C LEU A 176 -37.48 -15.73 13.31
N ARG A 177 -36.94 -15.43 14.50
CA ARG A 177 -36.96 -16.36 15.64
C ARG A 177 -38.38 -16.68 16.09
N GLU A 178 -39.25 -15.67 16.17
CA GLU A 178 -40.66 -15.87 16.49
C GLU A 178 -41.37 -16.71 15.43
N GLN A 179 -41.11 -16.46 14.14
CA GLN A 179 -41.67 -17.25 13.04
C GLN A 179 -41.21 -18.72 13.09
N VAL A 180 -39.93 -18.98 13.33
CA VAL A 180 -39.40 -20.35 13.49
C VAL A 180 -40.08 -21.06 14.66
N SER A 181 -40.22 -20.40 15.81
CA SER A 181 -40.89 -20.98 16.98
C SER A 181 -42.38 -21.29 16.72
N LEU A 182 -43.06 -20.48 15.92
CA LEU A 182 -44.43 -20.75 15.51
C LEU A 182 -44.51 -21.98 14.59
N LEU A 183 -43.64 -22.05 13.59
CA LEU A 183 -43.58 -23.17 12.64
C LEU A 183 -43.23 -24.48 13.34
N GLU A 184 -42.31 -24.47 14.30
CA GLU A 184 -41.96 -25.65 15.10
C GLU A 184 -43.18 -26.18 15.88
N ARG A 185 -43.95 -25.29 16.50
CA ARG A 185 -45.20 -25.68 17.18
C ARG A 185 -46.23 -26.27 16.21
N GLN A 186 -46.41 -25.65 15.05
CA GLN A 186 -47.34 -26.14 14.03
C GLN A 186 -46.91 -27.51 13.49
N ASN A 187 -45.62 -27.72 13.24
CA ASN A 187 -45.10 -29.00 12.79
C ASN A 187 -45.28 -30.10 13.84
N GLY A 188 -45.09 -29.77 15.12
CA GLY A 188 -45.38 -30.70 16.23
C GLY A 188 -46.85 -31.14 16.28
N LEU A 189 -47.78 -30.20 16.09
CA LEU A 189 -49.21 -30.50 16.03
C LEU A 189 -49.57 -31.38 14.82
N LEU A 190 -49.02 -31.07 13.65
CA LEU A 190 -49.22 -31.86 12.43
C LEU A 190 -48.71 -33.29 12.62
N HIS A 191 -47.54 -33.47 13.23
CA HIS A 191 -47.02 -34.81 13.54
C HIS A 191 -47.95 -35.61 14.45
N ILE A 192 -48.52 -34.99 15.48
CA ILE A 192 -49.50 -35.63 16.36
C ILE A 192 -50.75 -36.03 15.58
N GLN A 193 -51.28 -35.14 14.73
CA GLN A 193 -52.46 -35.42 13.91
C GLN A 193 -52.22 -36.56 12.92
N VAL A 194 -51.07 -36.56 12.25
CA VAL A 194 -50.68 -37.64 11.34
C VAL A 194 -50.61 -38.97 12.09
N ALA A 195 -49.97 -39.00 13.27
CA ALA A 195 -49.89 -40.22 14.07
C ALA A 195 -51.28 -40.74 14.49
N GLN A 196 -52.20 -39.85 14.89
CA GLN A 196 -53.57 -40.21 15.24
C GLN A 196 -54.35 -40.75 14.04
N LEU A 197 -54.22 -40.12 12.87
CA LEU A 197 -54.88 -40.57 11.65
C LEU A 197 -54.32 -41.91 11.16
N THR A 198 -53.00 -42.12 11.28
CA THR A 198 -52.37 -43.41 10.98
C THR A 198 -52.92 -44.51 11.88
N ASP A 199 -53.04 -44.27 13.19
CA ASP A 199 -53.61 -45.23 14.14
C ASP A 199 -55.08 -45.55 13.83
N GLN A 200 -55.85 -44.57 13.36
CA GLN A 200 -57.25 -44.74 12.97
C GLN A 200 -57.45 -45.48 11.64
N LEU A 201 -56.56 -45.25 10.66
CA LEU A 201 -56.71 -45.77 9.30
C LEU A 201 -56.06 -47.15 9.11
N THR A 202 -55.07 -47.48 9.93
CA THR A 202 -54.39 -48.78 9.90
C THR A 202 -54.22 -49.23 11.34
N PRO A 203 -55.16 -49.99 11.92
CA PRO A 203 -54.96 -50.61 13.22
C PRO A 203 -53.88 -51.68 13.07
N ALA A 204 -52.62 -51.25 13.13
CA ALA A 204 -51.49 -52.15 13.14
C ALA A 204 -51.57 -53.01 14.41
N PRO A 205 -51.16 -54.29 14.33
CA PRO A 205 -51.08 -55.13 15.50
C PRO A 205 -50.13 -54.49 16.53
N ARG A 206 -50.58 -54.43 17.79
CA ARG A 206 -49.94 -53.62 18.84
C ARG A 206 -48.54 -54.08 19.21
N HIS A 207 -48.21 -55.34 18.94
CA HIS A 207 -46.94 -55.94 19.34
C HIS A 207 -46.04 -56.30 18.14
N ALA A 208 -46.47 -56.01 16.90
CA ALA A 208 -45.58 -56.11 15.76
C ALA A 208 -44.58 -54.95 15.76
N VAL A 209 -43.35 -55.24 15.34
CA VAL A 209 -42.30 -54.25 15.14
C VAL A 209 -42.20 -53.90 13.65
N VAL A 210 -41.69 -52.71 13.36
CA VAL A 210 -41.44 -52.33 11.96
C VAL A 210 -40.05 -52.80 11.50
N GLY A 211 -39.88 -53.02 10.19
CA GLY A 211 -38.63 -53.53 9.63
C GLY A 211 -37.36 -52.77 10.06
N ARG A 212 -37.42 -51.43 10.21
CA ARG A 212 -36.28 -50.61 10.69
C ARG A 212 -35.78 -50.98 12.10
N GLU A 213 -36.61 -51.64 12.90
CA GLU A 213 -36.25 -52.09 14.25
C GLU A 213 -35.51 -53.43 14.27
N ILE A 214 -35.54 -54.19 13.17
CA ILE A 214 -34.85 -55.49 13.05
C ILE A 214 -33.72 -55.45 12.02
N TRP A 215 -33.86 -54.66 10.96
CA TRP A 215 -32.91 -54.66 9.85
C TRP A 215 -31.57 -54.07 10.28
N GLY A 216 -30.50 -54.83 10.05
CA GLY A 216 -29.13 -54.42 10.36
C GLY A 216 -28.77 -54.49 11.85
N LYS A 217 -29.69 -54.85 12.73
CA LYS A 217 -29.46 -54.96 14.18
C LYS A 217 -28.70 -56.26 14.54
N PRO A 218 -27.57 -56.19 15.27
CA PRO A 218 -26.75 -57.37 15.58
C PRO A 218 -27.47 -58.50 16.32
N GLU A 219 -28.43 -58.17 17.18
CA GLU A 219 -29.19 -59.12 18.01
C GLU A 219 -30.05 -60.09 17.20
N PHE A 220 -30.42 -59.71 15.97
CA PHE A 220 -31.16 -60.57 15.05
C PHE A 220 -30.26 -61.36 14.12
N ARG A 221 -28.93 -61.23 14.17
CA ARG A 221 -28.02 -61.95 13.27
C ARG A 221 -27.59 -63.28 13.86
N SER A 222 -27.53 -64.32 13.04
CA SER A 222 -27.00 -65.64 13.43
C SER A 222 -25.47 -65.62 13.51
N THR A 223 -24.90 -64.82 14.41
CA THR A 223 -23.44 -64.58 14.53
C THR A 223 -22.65 -65.84 14.89
N ALA A 224 -23.25 -66.82 15.54
CA ALA A 224 -22.64 -68.13 15.77
C ALA A 224 -22.32 -68.88 14.46
N TRP A 225 -22.92 -68.48 13.35
CA TRP A 225 -22.72 -69.03 12.01
C TRP A 225 -21.84 -68.15 11.12
N ALA A 226 -21.14 -67.16 11.68
CA ALA A 226 -20.25 -66.29 10.93
C ALA A 226 -19.18 -67.09 10.16
N GLY A 227 -19.05 -66.80 8.86
CA GLY A 227 -18.11 -67.48 7.96
C GLY A 227 -18.56 -68.88 7.51
N ARG A 228 -19.77 -69.32 7.91
CA ARG A 228 -20.35 -70.64 7.60
C ARG A 228 -21.72 -70.50 6.92
N ASP A 229 -21.80 -69.58 5.96
CA ASP A 229 -23.06 -69.23 5.31
C ASP A 229 -23.67 -70.45 4.57
N TYR A 230 -22.84 -71.29 3.95
CA TYR A 230 -23.30 -72.49 3.24
C TYR A 230 -23.84 -73.56 4.19
N GLU A 231 -23.15 -73.80 5.31
CA GLU A 231 -23.61 -74.74 6.34
C GLU A 231 -24.89 -74.24 7.03
N LEU A 232 -25.00 -72.94 7.27
CA LEU A 232 -26.22 -72.32 7.78
C LEU A 232 -27.40 -72.56 6.84
N GLN A 233 -27.23 -72.30 5.54
CA GLN A 233 -28.26 -72.54 4.52
C GLN A 233 -28.70 -74.02 4.51
N THR A 234 -27.73 -74.94 4.47
CA THR A 234 -27.99 -76.38 4.51
C THR A 234 -28.77 -76.78 5.77
N LYS A 235 -28.41 -76.20 6.92
CA LYS A 235 -29.06 -76.48 8.21
C LYS A 235 -30.49 -75.93 8.25
N ILE A 236 -30.74 -74.74 7.70
CA ILE A 236 -32.09 -74.17 7.59
C ILE A 236 -32.96 -75.07 6.71
N GLU A 237 -32.46 -75.50 5.54
CA GLU A 237 -33.16 -76.42 4.63
C GLU A 237 -33.39 -77.80 5.25
N GLU A 238 -32.47 -78.30 6.08
CA GLU A 238 -32.64 -79.54 6.84
C GLU A 238 -33.76 -79.41 7.88
N ILE A 239 -33.76 -78.32 8.66
CA ILE A 239 -34.80 -78.04 9.67
C ILE A 239 -36.17 -77.92 9.00
N ALA A 240 -36.25 -77.14 7.92
CA ALA A 240 -37.48 -76.91 7.16
C ALA A 240 -38.08 -78.21 6.62
N ARG A 241 -37.26 -79.02 5.93
CA ARG A 241 -37.68 -80.33 5.41
C ARG A 241 -38.05 -81.31 6.52
N THR A 242 -37.31 -81.30 7.63
CA THR A 242 -37.61 -82.17 8.77
C THR A 242 -38.95 -81.81 9.38
N TYR A 243 -39.20 -80.53 9.61
CA TYR A 243 -40.46 -80.04 10.12
C TYR A 243 -41.62 -80.43 9.18
N HIS A 244 -41.55 -80.06 7.90
CA HIS A 244 -42.58 -80.37 6.91
C HIS A 244 -42.88 -81.87 6.81
N ARG A 245 -41.86 -82.74 6.93
CA ARG A 245 -42.06 -84.20 6.90
C ARG A 245 -42.71 -84.76 8.18
N THR A 246 -42.46 -84.14 9.33
CA THR A 246 -42.88 -84.66 10.64
C THR A 246 -44.14 -83.99 11.18
N HIS A 247 -44.56 -82.89 10.58
CA HIS A 247 -45.72 -82.13 10.99
C HIS A 247 -46.85 -82.31 9.97
N THR A 248 -48.02 -82.70 10.46
CA THR A 248 -49.22 -82.83 9.63
C THR A 248 -50.07 -81.59 9.84
N PHE A 249 -50.37 -80.86 8.76
CA PHE A 249 -51.36 -79.80 8.79
C PHE A 249 -52.75 -80.41 9.00
N ILE A 250 -53.42 -80.02 10.09
CA ILE A 250 -54.80 -80.38 10.41
C ILE A 250 -55.62 -79.11 10.36
N GLU A 251 -56.47 -79.00 9.35
CA GLU A 251 -57.35 -77.85 9.14
C GLU A 251 -58.22 -77.60 10.39
N GLY A 252 -58.17 -76.36 10.91
CA GLY A 252 -58.90 -75.96 12.11
C GLY A 252 -58.26 -76.36 13.45
N GLU A 253 -57.13 -77.07 13.44
CA GLU A 253 -56.37 -77.43 14.65
C GLU A 253 -54.94 -76.86 14.65
N THR A 254 -54.28 -76.87 13.50
CA THR A 254 -52.93 -76.31 13.32
C THR A 254 -52.96 -75.32 12.18
N ASP A 255 -52.67 -74.05 12.46
CA ASP A 255 -52.60 -73.01 11.44
C ASP A 255 -51.13 -72.63 11.13
N CYS A 256 -50.92 -71.92 10.02
CA CYS A 256 -49.61 -71.49 9.53
C CYS A 256 -48.81 -70.70 10.59
N ASN A 257 -49.49 -69.97 11.47
CA ASN A 257 -48.90 -69.24 12.59
C ASN A 257 -48.26 -70.19 13.65
N ASP A 258 -48.92 -71.29 14.02
CA ASP A 258 -48.40 -72.30 14.94
C ASP A 258 -47.24 -73.07 14.32
N MET A 259 -47.32 -73.29 13.01
CA MET A 259 -46.22 -73.87 12.25
C MET A 259 -45.00 -72.95 12.22
N ALA A 260 -45.20 -71.65 12.00
CA ALA A 260 -44.14 -70.65 12.05
C ALA A 260 -43.50 -70.57 13.44
N VAL A 261 -44.30 -70.61 14.52
CA VAL A 261 -43.81 -70.64 15.90
C VAL A 261 -42.98 -71.88 16.19
N SER A 262 -43.40 -73.05 15.69
CA SER A 262 -42.68 -74.30 15.90
C SER A 262 -41.33 -74.28 15.19
N LEU A 263 -41.29 -73.84 13.93
CA LEU A 263 -40.03 -73.65 13.20
C LEU A 263 -39.13 -72.59 13.83
N TRP A 264 -39.70 -71.50 14.35
CA TRP A 264 -38.95 -70.49 15.09
C TRP A 264 -38.21 -71.10 16.29
N ASN A 265 -38.88 -71.97 17.06
CA ASN A 265 -38.26 -72.67 18.18
C ASN A 265 -37.17 -73.65 17.74
N MET A 266 -37.35 -74.36 16.62
CA MET A 266 -36.34 -75.26 16.07
C MET A 266 -35.08 -74.49 15.63
N LEU A 267 -35.23 -73.37 14.94
CA LEU A 267 -34.12 -72.50 14.54
C LEU A 267 -33.40 -71.93 15.77
N LEU A 268 -34.15 -71.47 16.78
CA LEU A 268 -33.57 -70.94 18.01
C LEU A 268 -32.73 -71.98 18.75
N THR A 269 -33.15 -73.25 18.75
CA THR A 269 -32.42 -74.37 19.36
C THR A 269 -31.04 -74.56 18.73
N GLU A 270 -30.91 -74.30 17.43
CA GLU A 270 -29.67 -74.36 16.66
C GLU A 270 -28.90 -73.02 16.65
N ASN A 271 -29.31 -72.09 17.52
CA ASN A 271 -28.79 -70.73 17.62
C ASN A 271 -28.84 -69.95 16.30
N ILE A 272 -29.88 -70.22 15.51
CA ILE A 272 -30.22 -69.49 14.29
C ILE A 272 -31.27 -68.44 14.66
N LYS A 273 -30.97 -67.18 14.36
CA LYS A 273 -31.85 -66.05 14.69
C LYS A 273 -32.89 -65.84 13.60
N SER A 274 -34.13 -65.76 14.03
CA SER A 274 -35.29 -65.53 13.18
C SER A 274 -36.35 -64.68 13.87
N VAL A 275 -37.22 -64.10 13.06
CA VAL A 275 -38.48 -63.45 13.49
C VAL A 275 -39.63 -64.04 12.70
N ILE A 276 -40.83 -63.99 13.25
CA ILE A 276 -42.05 -64.47 12.59
C ILE A 276 -42.66 -63.27 11.86
N VAL A 277 -43.22 -63.51 10.69
CA VAL A 277 -43.86 -62.49 9.87
C VAL A 277 -45.25 -62.99 9.52
N VAL A 278 -46.22 -62.10 9.60
CA VAL A 278 -47.62 -62.35 9.25
C VAL A 278 -48.03 -61.36 8.19
N GLY A 279 -48.69 -61.81 7.13
CA GLY A 279 -49.10 -60.94 6.04
C GLY A 279 -49.94 -61.68 5.02
N ASN A 280 -50.05 -61.12 3.83
CA ASN A 280 -50.78 -61.72 2.72
C ASN A 280 -49.86 -61.97 1.52
N LEU A 281 -49.69 -63.22 1.10
CA LEU A 281 -48.79 -63.56 -0.01
C LEU A 281 -49.33 -63.14 -1.40
N GLU A 282 -50.59 -62.75 -1.50
CA GLU A 282 -51.26 -62.42 -2.77
C GLU A 282 -51.34 -60.91 -3.03
N MET A 283 -51.02 -60.07 -2.04
CA MET A 283 -51.11 -58.61 -2.16
C MET A 283 -50.03 -57.88 -1.34
N VAL A 284 -49.99 -56.56 -1.49
CA VAL A 284 -49.09 -55.67 -0.74
C VAL A 284 -49.90 -54.56 -0.10
N GLY A 285 -49.47 -54.09 1.08
CA GLY A 285 -50.17 -53.05 1.82
C GLY A 285 -51.47 -53.53 2.47
N GLU A 286 -51.55 -54.81 2.77
CA GLU A 286 -52.65 -55.43 3.49
C GLU A 286 -52.82 -54.85 4.91
N THR A 287 -54.06 -54.83 5.37
CA THR A 287 -54.37 -54.66 6.79
C THR A 287 -54.05 -55.93 7.57
N PHE A 288 -53.99 -55.83 8.89
CA PHE A 288 -53.73 -57.00 9.72
C PHE A 288 -54.83 -58.06 9.60
N GLU A 289 -56.07 -57.61 9.45
CA GLU A 289 -57.23 -58.47 9.24
C GLU A 289 -57.26 -59.16 7.88
N GLU A 290 -56.57 -58.59 6.87
CA GLU A 290 -56.42 -59.16 5.53
C GLU A 290 -55.21 -60.09 5.40
N SER A 291 -54.38 -60.19 6.43
CA SER A 291 -53.32 -61.19 6.47
C SER A 291 -53.97 -62.59 6.37
N ASN A 292 -53.28 -63.54 5.75
CA ASN A 292 -53.76 -64.92 5.62
C ASN A 292 -52.65 -65.96 5.75
N HIS A 293 -51.43 -65.54 6.06
CA HIS A 293 -50.28 -66.41 6.07
C HIS A 293 -49.22 -65.96 7.08
N ALA A 294 -48.41 -66.90 7.55
CA ALA A 294 -47.28 -66.65 8.42
C ALA A 294 -46.01 -67.36 7.92
N TRP A 295 -44.86 -66.69 8.00
CA TRP A 295 -43.57 -67.21 7.59
C TRP A 295 -42.45 -66.69 8.50
N LEU A 296 -41.19 -67.03 8.20
CA LEU A 296 -40.05 -66.53 8.98
C LEU A 296 -39.04 -65.75 8.14
N TYR A 297 -38.51 -64.69 8.75
CA TYR A 297 -37.24 -64.09 8.34
C TYR A 297 -36.12 -64.69 9.16
N VAL A 298 -35.18 -65.33 8.49
CA VAL A 298 -33.96 -65.88 9.07
C VAL A 298 -32.78 -65.03 8.62
N PHE A 299 -31.92 -64.65 9.56
CA PHE A 299 -30.80 -63.76 9.29
C PHE A 299 -29.47 -64.49 9.35
N ASN A 300 -28.68 -64.37 8.30
CA ASN A 300 -27.29 -64.81 8.39
C ASN A 300 -26.44 -63.82 9.23
N ALA A 301 -25.16 -64.13 9.45
CA ALA A 301 -24.27 -63.33 10.28
C ALA A 301 -24.05 -61.90 9.74
N GLN A 302 -24.21 -61.69 8.44
CA GLN A 302 -24.07 -60.40 7.76
C GLN A 302 -25.39 -59.62 7.69
N GLY A 303 -26.49 -60.21 8.17
CA GLY A 303 -27.83 -59.60 8.16
C GLY A 303 -28.60 -59.77 6.85
N LYS A 304 -28.16 -60.65 5.94
CA LYS A 304 -28.96 -61.04 4.78
C LYS A 304 -30.12 -61.92 5.21
N VAL A 305 -31.27 -61.67 4.61
CA VAL A 305 -32.53 -62.35 4.92
C VAL A 305 -32.72 -63.58 4.05
N ILE A 306 -33.14 -64.67 4.69
CA ILE A 306 -33.58 -65.92 4.11
C ILE A 306 -35.04 -66.09 4.56
N TYR A 307 -35.94 -66.35 3.62
CA TYR A 307 -37.36 -66.52 3.87
C TYR A 307 -37.65 -68.01 4.01
N LEU A 308 -38.34 -68.40 5.07
CA LEU A 308 -38.70 -69.79 5.33
C LEU A 308 -40.21 -69.92 5.39
N GLU A 309 -40.74 -70.72 4.46
CA GLU A 309 -42.16 -71.01 4.33
C GLU A 309 -42.53 -72.23 5.20
N PRO A 310 -43.28 -72.05 6.30
CA PRO A 310 -43.54 -73.11 7.25
C PRO A 310 -44.46 -74.20 6.69
N THR A 311 -45.39 -73.87 5.78
CA THR A 311 -46.39 -74.83 5.28
C THR A 311 -45.78 -75.81 4.27
N THR A 312 -44.93 -75.33 3.36
CA THR A 312 -44.28 -76.15 2.32
C THR A 312 -42.87 -76.62 2.73
N GLY A 313 -42.27 -75.99 3.74
CA GLY A 313 -40.88 -76.22 4.13
C GLY A 313 -39.88 -75.65 3.11
N GLU A 314 -40.31 -74.76 2.21
CA GLU A 314 -39.46 -74.14 1.21
C GLU A 314 -38.61 -73.00 1.80
N VAL A 315 -37.42 -72.82 1.24
CA VAL A 315 -36.46 -71.79 1.64
C VAL A 315 -36.17 -70.90 0.44
N PHE A 316 -36.43 -69.60 0.58
CA PHE A 316 -36.17 -68.62 -0.47
C PHE A 316 -35.05 -67.66 -0.06
N TYR A 317 -34.09 -67.50 -0.96
CA TYR A 317 -33.01 -66.52 -0.80
C TYR A 317 -33.38 -65.22 -1.48
N GLY A 318 -33.22 -64.07 -0.80
CA GLY A 318 -33.63 -62.78 -1.36
C GLY A 318 -32.88 -62.34 -2.63
N ARG A 319 -31.69 -62.91 -2.86
CA ARG A 319 -30.84 -62.67 -4.03
C ARG A 319 -30.40 -64.00 -4.66
N LEU A 320 -30.38 -64.05 -5.98
CA LEU A 320 -29.84 -65.18 -6.76
C LEU A 320 -28.30 -65.10 -6.84
N PRO A 321 -27.60 -66.17 -7.27
CA PRO A 321 -26.13 -66.18 -7.38
C PRO A 321 -25.56 -65.08 -8.27
N ASP A 322 -26.33 -64.59 -9.25
CA ASP A 322 -25.98 -63.47 -10.13
C ASP A 322 -26.21 -62.08 -9.50
N GLY A 323 -26.69 -62.02 -8.25
CA GLY A 323 -27.01 -60.80 -7.52
C GLY A 323 -28.37 -60.18 -7.82
N SER A 324 -29.14 -60.75 -8.75
CA SER A 324 -30.50 -60.30 -9.04
C SER A 324 -31.45 -60.63 -7.88
N THR A 325 -32.59 -59.93 -7.83
CA THR A 325 -33.66 -60.23 -6.87
C THR A 325 -34.31 -61.57 -7.23
N ASN A 326 -34.44 -62.48 -6.26
CA ASN A 326 -35.23 -63.69 -6.47
C ASN A 326 -36.72 -63.34 -6.54
N PRO A 327 -37.42 -63.55 -7.67
CA PRO A 327 -38.83 -63.21 -7.80
C PRO A 327 -39.73 -64.03 -6.88
N GLN A 328 -39.36 -65.26 -6.55
CA GLN A 328 -40.13 -66.12 -5.63
C GLN A 328 -40.11 -65.60 -4.19
N ALA A 329 -39.08 -64.82 -3.83
CA ALA A 329 -38.98 -64.22 -2.50
C ALA A 329 -39.78 -62.91 -2.37
N ILE A 330 -40.34 -62.36 -3.47
CA ILE A 330 -41.02 -61.05 -3.45
C ILE A 330 -42.26 -61.05 -2.54
N PRO A 331 -43.18 -62.05 -2.62
CA PRO A 331 -44.36 -62.10 -1.76
C PRO A 331 -44.03 -62.07 -0.27
N TYR A 332 -42.88 -62.61 0.10
CA TYR A 332 -42.44 -62.73 1.49
C TYR A 332 -41.78 -61.46 2.02
N ARG A 333 -41.69 -60.35 1.29
CA ARG A 333 -40.89 -59.17 1.70
C ARG A 333 -41.60 -58.24 2.67
N GLU A 334 -42.92 -58.28 2.70
CA GLU A 334 -43.77 -57.35 3.44
C GLU A 334 -44.67 -58.12 4.39
N GLY A 335 -44.94 -57.54 5.56
CA GLY A 335 -45.76 -58.15 6.58
C GLY A 335 -45.48 -57.56 7.96
N PHE A 336 -46.33 -57.93 8.93
CA PHE A 336 -46.25 -57.57 10.33
C PHE A 336 -45.26 -58.50 11.05
N ILE A 337 -44.24 -57.91 11.68
CA ILE A 337 -43.09 -58.68 12.16
C ILE A 337 -43.13 -58.86 13.67
N TYR A 338 -42.97 -60.09 14.14
CA TYR A 338 -42.99 -60.47 15.55
C TYR A 338 -41.66 -61.07 15.97
N VAL A 339 -41.01 -60.42 16.94
CA VAL A 339 -39.75 -60.90 17.51
C VAL A 339 -39.96 -62.14 18.38
N ARG A 340 -41.14 -62.29 18.99
CA ARG A 340 -41.46 -63.38 19.91
C ARG A 340 -42.80 -64.03 19.56
N PRO A 341 -42.90 -65.36 19.65
CA PRO A 341 -44.18 -66.08 19.53
C PRO A 341 -45.28 -65.56 20.47
N SER A 342 -44.92 -65.09 21.67
CA SER A 342 -45.89 -64.58 22.64
C SER A 342 -46.59 -63.30 22.18
N ASP A 343 -45.88 -62.47 21.41
CA ASP A 343 -46.38 -61.19 20.93
C ASP A 343 -47.36 -61.42 19.77
N LEU A 344 -46.98 -62.31 18.85
CA LEU A 344 -47.85 -62.83 17.79
C LEU A 344 -49.19 -63.34 18.34
N ARG A 345 -49.13 -64.25 19.33
CA ARG A 345 -50.33 -64.85 19.95
C ARG A 345 -51.23 -63.84 20.67
N ARG A 346 -50.68 -62.70 21.12
CA ARG A 346 -51.47 -61.64 21.77
C ARG A 346 -52.26 -60.80 20.77
N ASP A 347 -51.78 -60.68 19.55
CA ASP A 347 -52.44 -59.92 18.49
C ASP A 347 -53.40 -60.79 17.68
N LEU A 348 -53.05 -62.06 17.42
CA LEU A 348 -53.90 -63.00 16.67
C LEU A 348 -55.09 -63.58 17.46
N LYS A 349 -55.57 -62.98 18.57
CA LYS A 349 -56.59 -63.56 19.50
C LYS A 349 -57.89 -64.08 18.82
N GLY A 350 -57.85 -65.25 18.17
CA GLY A 350 -58.92 -65.83 17.34
C GLY A 350 -58.93 -65.40 15.87
N LEU A 351 -57.89 -64.71 15.38
CA LEU A 351 -57.65 -64.51 13.95
C LEU A 351 -56.89 -65.74 13.45
N TRP A 352 -57.64 -66.62 12.79
CA TRP A 352 -57.24 -67.91 12.18
C TRP A 352 -57.32 -69.13 13.09
#